data_AF-A0A651HK82-F1
#
_entry.id   AF-A0A651HK82-F1
#
_cell.length_a   1.000
_cell.length_b   1.000
_cell.length_c   1.000
_cell.angle_alpha   90.00
_cell.angle_beta   90.00
_cell.angle_gamma   90.00
#
_symmetry.space_group_name_H-M   'P 1'
#
loop_
_entity.id
_entity.type
_entity.pdbx_description
1 polymer ?
#
loop_
_entity_poly.entity_id
_entity_poly.type
_entity_poly.pdbx_seq_one_letter_code
_entity_poly.pdbx_strand_id
1 'polypeptide(L)' 'MPRTTGAPARKDRKKKILKEAKGYFGGRKKLYRTAKDAVEKGWEHA' A
#
# COMPACT_ATOMS: atom_id res chain seq x y z
N MET A 1 13.14 -17.02 -25.00
CA MET A 1 11.99 -17.25 -24.10
C MET A 1 11.47 -15.90 -23.59
N PRO A 2 10.23 -15.48 -23.87
CA PRO A 2 9.68 -14.25 -23.32
C PRO A 2 9.50 -14.38 -21.80
N ARG A 3 9.96 -13.38 -21.03
CA ARG A 3 9.74 -13.29 -19.58
C ARG A 3 8.67 -12.24 -19.30
N THR A 4 7.52 -12.66 -18.79
CA THR A 4 6.51 -11.74 -18.27
C THR A 4 7.03 -11.04 -17.02
N THR A 5 6.96 -9.71 -16.98
CA THR A 5 7.29 -8.92 -15.79
C THR A 5 6.03 -8.32 -15.16
N GLY A 6 5.94 -8.36 -13.82
CA GLY A 6 4.74 -7.91 -13.08
C GLY A 6 4.83 -6.48 -12.53
N ALA A 7 5.71 -5.64 -13.06
CA ALA A 7 6.02 -4.32 -12.49
C ALA A 7 4.81 -3.35 -12.48
N PRO A 8 3.99 -3.22 -13.54
CA PRO A 8 2.83 -2.33 -13.54
C PRO A 8 1.78 -2.76 -12.51
N ALA A 9 1.39 -4.03 -12.52
CA ALA A 9 0.42 -4.58 -11.58
C ALA A 9 0.86 -4.42 -10.11
N ARG A 10 2.17 -4.55 -9.82
CA ARG A 10 2.71 -4.29 -8.48
C ARG A 10 2.58 -2.81 -8.09
N LYS A 11 2.83 -1.88 -9.01
CA LYS A 11 2.73 -0.43 -8.76
C LYS A 11 1.28 -0.04 -8.42
N ASP A 12 0.31 -0.60 -9.14
CA ASP A 12 -1.10 -0.28 -8.94
C ASP A 12 -1.63 -0.81 -7.61
N ARG A 13 -1.25 -2.04 -7.22
CA ARG A 13 -1.56 -2.58 -5.88
C ARG A 13 -1.03 -1.68 -4.76
N LYS A 14 0.21 -1.18 -4.87
CA LYS A 14 0.79 -0.26 -3.88
C LYS A 14 0.03 1.07 -3.80
N LYS A 15 -0.38 1.62 -4.95
CA LYS A 15 -1.13 2.88 -5.01
C LYS A 15 -2.49 2.78 -4.31
N LYS A 16 -3.18 1.64 -4.40
CA LYS A 16 -4.46 1.42 -3.70
C LYS A 16 -4.30 1.58 -2.18
N ILE A 17 -3.37 0.84 -1.57
CA ILE A 17 -3.09 0.94 -0.12
C ILE A 17 -2.65 2.35 0.28
N LEU A 18 -1.78 3.00 -0.49
CA LEU A 18 -1.34 4.36 -0.18
C LEU A 18 -2.46 5.41 -0.33
N LYS A 19 -3.50 5.12 -1.12
CA LYS A 19 -4.68 5.98 -1.22
C LYS A 19 -5.53 5.89 0.04
N GLU A 20 -5.72 4.68 0.57
CA GLU A 20 -6.45 4.46 1.83
C GLU A 20 -5.68 5.00 3.04
N ALA A 21 -4.35 4.90 3.04
CA ALA A 21 -3.50 5.41 4.11
C ALA A 21 -3.34 6.94 4.15
N LYS A 22 -4.08 7.70 3.32
CA LYS A 22 -4.04 9.16 3.33
C LYS A 22 -4.54 9.69 4.68
N GLY A 23 -3.84 10.70 5.20
CA GLY A 23 -4.14 11.27 6.52
C GLY A 23 -3.36 10.64 7.68
N TYR A 24 -2.74 9.46 7.48
CA TYR A 24 -1.89 8.88 8.52
C TYR A 24 -0.60 9.68 8.75
N PHE A 25 -0.12 9.67 10.00
CA PHE A 25 1.08 10.40 10.41
C PHE A 25 2.38 9.74 9.94
N GLY A 26 3.36 10.57 9.53
CA GLY A 26 4.72 10.13 9.23
C GLY A 26 4.83 9.09 8.11
N GLY A 27 5.58 8.01 8.37
CA GLY A 27 5.84 6.93 7.41
C GLY A 27 4.60 6.13 7.00
N ARG A 28 3.52 6.17 7.80
CA ARG A 28 2.28 5.42 7.55
C ARG A 28 1.52 5.89 6.30
N LYS A 29 1.79 7.09 5.77
CA LYS A 29 1.22 7.58 4.49
C LYS A 29 2.17 7.50 3.29
N LYS A 30 3.45 7.15 3.48
CA LYS A 30 4.49 7.17 2.43
C LYS A 30 5.09 5.79 2.14
N LEU A 31 5.32 4.98 3.18
CA LEU A 31 6.02 3.69 3.06
C LEU A 31 4.99 2.57 2.92
N TYR A 32 5.05 1.79 1.84
CA TYR A 32 4.04 0.76 1.55
C TYR A 32 3.85 -0.26 2.67
N ARG A 33 4.94 -0.78 3.26
CA ARG A 33 4.84 -1.79 4.34
C ARG A 33 4.11 -1.21 5.56
N THR A 34 4.60 -0.07 6.05
CA THR A 34 4.02 0.63 7.19
C THR A 34 2.59 1.11 6.93
N ALA A 35 2.29 1.55 5.70
CA ALA A 35 0.95 1.95 5.29
C ALA A 35 -0.02 0.76 5.28
N LYS A 36 0.43 -0.38 4.78
CA LYS A 36 -0.35 -1.63 4.78
C LYS A 36 -0.72 -2.03 6.21
N ASP A 37 0.27 -2.12 7.10
CA ASP A 37 0.03 -2.54 8.49
C ASP A 37 -0.90 -1.56 9.22
N ALA A 38 -0.77 -0.26 8.94
CA ALA A 38 -1.63 0.76 9.55
C ALA A 38 -3.07 0.70 9.02
N VAL A 39 -3.27 0.47 7.72
CA VAL A 39 -4.60 0.34 7.11
C VAL A 39 -5.28 -0.93 7.61
N GLU A 40 -4.57 -2.06 7.68
CA GLU A 40 -5.13 -3.33 8.17
C GLU A 40 -5.59 -3.21 9.64
N LYS A 41 -4.76 -2.61 10.51
CA LYS A 41 -5.16 -2.31 11.90
C LYS A 41 -6.32 -1.31 11.97
N GLY A 42 -6.33 -0.32 11.07
CA GLY A 42 -7.41 0.65 10.98
C GLY A 42 -8.75 0.00 10.61
N TRP A 43 -8.74 -1.04 9.78
CA TRP A 43 -9.94 -1.80 9.43
C TRP A 43 -10.38 -2.78 10.52
N GLU A 44 -9.45 -3.33 11.29
CA GLU A 44 -9.75 -4.24 12.41
C GLU A 44 -10.36 -3.51 13.62
N HIS A 45 -9.96 -2.26 13.84
CA HIS A 45 -10.42 -1.44 14.96
C HIS A 45 -11.53 -0.42 14.58
N ALA A 46 -12.02 -0.46 13.34
CA ALA A 46 -13.17 0.31 12.90
C ALA A 46 -14.47 -0.40 13.26
#